data_AF-A0AAV6BZX9-F1
#
_entry.id   AF-A0AAV6BZX9-F1
#
_cell.length_a   1.000
_cell.length_b   1.000
_cell.length_c   1.000
_cell.angle_alpha   90.00
_cell.angle_beta   90.00
_cell.angle_gamma   90.00
#
_symmetry.space_group_name_H-M   'P 1'
#
loop_
_entity.id
_entity.type
_entity.pdbx_description
1 polymer ?
#
loop_
_entity_poly.entity_id
_entity_poly.type
_entity_poly.pdbx_seq_one_letter_code
_entity_poly.pdbx_strand_id
1 'polypeptide(L)' 'MSVRERKLDPELRSTDAREFETALRSKIVGQAEGVQALVDLYQVFCAGLNSPGRPVGNLLFL' A
#
# COMPACT_ATOMS: atom_id res chain seq x y z
N MET A 1 18.92 30.10 -1.38
CA MET A 1 18.22 28.87 -1.82
C MET A 1 17.21 28.51 -0.73
N SER A 2 15.93 28.78 -0.94
CA SER A 2 14.88 28.47 0.05
C SER A 2 14.47 27.01 -0.10
N VAL A 3 14.83 26.17 0.86
CA VAL A 3 14.33 24.80 0.95
C VAL A 3 12.83 24.91 1.23
N ARG A 4 11.99 24.55 0.28
CA ARG A 4 10.54 24.45 0.53
C ARG A 4 10.35 23.25 1.45
N GLU A 5 9.96 23.51 2.70
CA GLU A 5 9.48 22.47 3.61
C GLU A 5 8.22 21.84 3.00
N ARG A 6 8.38 20.73 2.28
CA ARG A 6 7.24 19.88 1.93
C ARG A 6 6.84 19.17 3.21
N LYS A 7 5.71 19.59 3.79
CA LYS A 7 5.03 18.82 4.83
C LYS A 7 4.74 17.44 4.24
N LEU A 8 5.42 16.42 4.75
CA LEU A 8 5.14 15.04 4.39
C LEU A 8 3.78 14.70 4.99
N ASP A 9 2.86 14.29 4.14
CA ASP A 9 1.53 13.86 4.53
C ASP A 9 1.55 12.33 4.66
N PRO A 10 1.37 11.78 5.87
CA PRO A 10 1.36 10.34 6.10
C PRO A 10 0.15 9.63 5.46
N GLU A 11 -0.90 10.37 5.07
CA GLU A 11 -2.07 9.81 4.39
C GLU A 11 -1.86 9.70 2.86
N LEU A 12 -0.80 10.34 2.33
CA LEU A 12 -0.48 10.31 0.91
C LEU A 12 0.24 9.02 0.52
N ARG A 13 -0.48 8.15 -0.20
CA ARG A 13 0.08 6.93 -0.80
C ARG A 13 1.03 7.23 -1.96
N SER A 14 2.05 6.39 -2.11
CA SER A 14 2.94 6.42 -3.29
C SER A 14 2.14 6.19 -4.58
N THR A 15 2.64 6.69 -5.70
CA THR A 15 2.02 6.48 -7.01
C THR A 15 1.81 4.99 -7.29
N ASP A 16 2.81 4.17 -7.02
CA ASP A 16 2.75 2.72 -7.23
C ASP A 16 1.64 2.05 -6.41
N ALA A 17 1.43 2.48 -5.15
CA ALA A 17 0.38 1.94 -4.30
C ALA A 17 -1.03 2.32 -4.81
N ARG A 18 -1.18 3.52 -5.38
CA ARG A 18 -2.45 3.99 -5.95
C ARG A 18 -2.79 3.27 -7.26
N GLU A 19 -1.78 3.02 -8.09
CA GLU A 19 -1.94 2.23 -9.32
C GLU A 19 -2.31 0.78 -8.99
N PHE A 20 -1.64 0.20 -7.99
CA PHE A 20 -1.96 -1.14 -7.48
C PHE A 20 -3.40 -1.24 -6.96
N GLU A 21 -3.83 -0.28 -6.13
CA GLU A 21 -5.20 -0.21 -5.63
C GLU A 21 -6.22 -0.12 -6.76
N THR A 22 -5.98 0.76 -7.74
CA THR A 22 -6.87 0.95 -8.89
C THR A 22 -6.99 -0.33 -9.71
N ALA A 23 -5.87 -1.01 -9.95
CA ALA A 23 -5.85 -2.28 -10.67
C ALA A 23 -6.65 -3.36 -9.93
N LEU A 24 -6.54 -3.46 -8.61
CA LEU A 24 -7.33 -4.40 -7.80
C LEU A 24 -8.82 -4.09 -7.84
N ARG A 25 -9.20 -2.82 -7.64
CA ARG A 25 -10.61 -2.38 -7.68
C ARG A 25 -11.27 -2.59 -9.03
N SER A 26 -10.50 -2.55 -10.13
CA SER A 26 -11.02 -2.86 -11.47
C SER A 26 -11.39 -4.33 -11.67
N LYS A 27 -10.84 -5.24 -10.85
CA LYS A 27 -11.01 -6.70 -10.97
C LYS A 27 -11.86 -7.30 -9.85
N ILE A 28 -11.94 -6.63 -8.70
CA ILE A 28 -12.55 -7.15 -7.49
C ILE A 28 -13.70 -6.23 -7.07
N VAL A 29 -14.91 -6.77 -7.08
CA VAL A 29 -16.15 -6.07 -6.70
C VAL A 29 -16.66 -6.62 -5.36
N GLY A 30 -17.17 -5.74 -4.48
CA GLY A 30 -17.80 -6.13 -3.22
C GLY A 30 -16.85 -6.45 -2.07
N GLN A 31 -15.53 -6.33 -2.26
CA GLN A 31 -14.49 -6.64 -1.26
C GLN A 31 -13.61 -5.43 -0.95
N ALA A 32 -14.21 -4.30 -0.56
CA ALA A 32 -13.47 -3.06 -0.34
C ALA A 32 -12.39 -3.19 0.75
N GLU A 33 -12.71 -3.90 1.84
CA GLU A 33 -11.81 -4.12 2.98
C GLU A 33 -10.66 -5.08 2.62
N GLY A 34 -10.95 -6.15 1.87
CA GLY A 34 -9.92 -7.09 1.40
C GLY A 34 -8.94 -6.43 0.41
N VAL A 35 -9.45 -5.60 -0.50
CA VAL A 35 -8.60 -4.80 -1.39
C VAL A 35 -7.75 -3.84 -0.58
N GLN A 36 -8.32 -3.19 0.43
CA GLN A 36 -7.58 -2.25 1.29
C GLN A 36 -6.44 -2.96 2.05
N ALA A 37 -6.69 -4.14 2.63
CA ALA A 37 -5.65 -4.92 3.29
C ALA A 37 -4.48 -5.31 2.36
N LEU A 38 -4.76 -5.64 1.10
CA LEU A 38 -3.73 -5.90 0.09
C LEU A 38 -2.90 -4.66 -0.24
N VAL A 39 -3.54 -3.50 -0.36
CA VAL A 39 -2.87 -2.23 -0.66
C VAL A 39 -1.95 -1.81 0.49
N ASP A 40 -2.38 -1.96 1.73
CA ASP A 40 -1.56 -1.64 2.90
C ASP A 40 -0.35 -2.57 3.01
N LEU A 41 -0.53 -3.86 2.71
CA LEU A 41 0.57 -4.82 2.62
C LEU A 41 1.59 -4.44 1.54
N TYR A 42 1.09 -4.05 0.36
CA TYR A 42 1.93 -3.62 -0.76
C TYR A 42 2.72 -2.34 -0.41
N GLN A 43 2.13 -1.41 0.35
CA GLN A 43 2.82 -0.22 0.82
C GLN A 43 4.00 -0.56 1.76
N VAL A 44 3.81 -1.51 2.69
CA VAL A 44 4.89 -1.99 3.58
C VAL A 44 6.02 -2.63 2.78
N PHE A 45 5.68 -3.38 1.74
CA PHE A 45 6.66 -3.95 0.81
C PHE A 45 7.46 -2.87 0.06
N CYS A 46 6.78 -1.90 -0.55
CA CYS A 46 7.43 -0.79 -1.26
C CYS A 46 8.33 0.05 -0.35
N ALA A 47 7.96 0.20 0.93
CA ALA A 47 8.75 0.92 1.92
C ALA A 47 9.98 0.14 2.41
N GLY A 48 10.11 -1.14 2.06
CA GLY A 48 11.20 -2.01 2.55
C GLY A 48 11.15 -2.26 4.06
N LEU A 49 9.99 -2.07 4.69
CA LEU A 49 9.80 -2.18 6.14
C LEU A 49 9.52 -3.63 6.59
N ASN A 50 9.76 -4.61 5.72
CA ASN A 50 9.61 -6.03 6.02
C ASN A 50 10.87 -6.59 6.70
N SER A 51 10.68 -7.45 7.72
CA SER A 51 11.81 -8.12 8.38
C SER A 51 12.53 -9.08 7.42
N PRO A 52 13.87 -9.09 7.37
CA PRO A 52 14.63 -10.08 6.60
C PRO A 52 14.26 -11.50 7.02
N GLY A 53 13.97 -12.37 6.04
CA GLY A 53 13.63 -13.78 6.29
C GLY A 53 12.20 -14.05 6.75
N ARG A 54 11.30 -13.05 6.73
CA ARG A 54 9.88 -13.23 7.00
C ARG A 54 9.04 -12.86 5.76
N PRO A 55 7.87 -13.50 5.55
CA PRO A 55 6.94 -13.06 4.51
C PRO A 55 6.51 -11.62 4.80
N VAL A 56 6.25 -10.86 3.73
CA VAL A 56 5.77 -9.46 3.80
C VAL A 56 4.48 -9.37 4.63
N GLY A 57 3.62 -10.39 4.54
CA GLY A 57 2.46 -10.58 5.40
C GLY A 57 1.77 -11.90 5.11
N ASN A 58 0.91 -12.31 6.04
CA ASN A 58 0.09 -13.51 5.92
C ASN A 58 -1.36 -13.08 5.77
N LEU A 59 -2.01 -13.55 4.70
CA LEU A 59 -3.41 -13.23 4.40
C LEU A 59 -4.24 -14.51 4.49
N LEU A 60 -5.37 -14.44 5.18
CA LEU A 60 -6.38 -15.50 5.21
C LEU A 60 -7.65 -14.94 4.57
N PHE A 61 -8.10 -15.55 3.48
CA PHE A 61 -9.36 -15.21 2.83
C PHE A 61 -10.44 -16.17 3.30
N LEU A 62 -11.53 -15.64 3.84
CA LEU A 62 -12.66 -16.37 4.43
C LEU A 62 -13.94 -16.12 3.63
#